data_AF-A0A0H4JBY3-F1
#
_entry.id   AF-A0A0H4JBY3-F1
#
_cell.length_a   1.000
_cell.length_b   1.000
_cell.length_c   1.000
_cell.angle_alpha   90.00
_cell.angle_beta   90.00
_cell.angle_gamma   90.00
#
_symmetry.space_group_name_H-M   'P 1'
#
loop_
_entity.id
_entity.type
_entity.pdbx_description
1 polymer ?
#
loop_
_entity_poly.entity_id
_entity_poly.type
_entity_poly.pdbx_seq_one_letter_code
_entity_poly.pdbx_strand_id
1 'polypeptide(L)'
;MKRTLQRIFNKYPNVEEKFKDPNTVLKTTTENVFYDLALFFDQPEQSIFNLNSIHSYLKDEELIFAIQLITSFFSQDTDLIKDKRNLYLPDEEIYNQTQFGKYLAENGLKYNPIKVGTYYRRKTGKIPQADLIISNTPYWFGSTVDLFMREEKEKEKEKAKQEQEKFQKDTKGKTKQ
;
A
#
# COMPACT_ATOMS: atom_id res chain seq x y z
N MET A 1 -9.70 -26.52 -4.36
CA MET A 1 -10.55 -25.49 -4.99
C MET A 1 -10.06 -24.13 -4.51
N LYS A 2 -9.88 -23.16 -5.41
CA LYS A 2 -9.39 -21.81 -5.06
C LYS A 2 -10.35 -21.14 -4.08
N ARG A 3 -9.82 -20.38 -3.12
CA ARG A 3 -10.63 -19.79 -2.03
C ARG A 3 -11.63 -18.77 -2.58
N THR A 4 -11.24 -18.04 -3.61
CA THR A 4 -12.12 -17.09 -4.31
C THR A 4 -13.29 -17.76 -5.03
N LEU A 5 -13.08 -18.94 -5.62
CA LEU A 5 -14.13 -19.71 -6.27
C LEU A 5 -15.23 -20.12 -5.27
N GLN A 6 -14.82 -20.62 -4.09
CA GLN A 6 -15.75 -20.97 -3.02
C GLN A 6 -16.58 -19.77 -2.55
N ARG A 7 -15.99 -18.58 -2.50
CA ARG A 7 -16.73 -17.36 -2.11
C ARG A 7 -17.82 -17.02 -3.12
N ILE A 8 -17.57 -17.21 -4.42
CA ILE A 8 -18.59 -17.02 -5.46
C ILE A 8 -19.71 -18.02 -5.26
N PHE A 9 -19.39 -19.30 -5.12
CA PHE A 9 -20.38 -20.39 -4.98
C PHE A 9 -21.26 -20.23 -3.74
N ASN A 10 -20.68 -19.81 -2.62
CA ASN A 10 -21.43 -19.54 -1.39
C ASN A 10 -22.43 -18.38 -1.56
N LYS A 11 -22.09 -17.35 -2.33
CA LYS A 11 -22.98 -16.20 -2.57
C LYS A 11 -24.01 -16.48 -3.69
N TYR A 12 -23.61 -17.25 -4.69
CA TYR A 12 -24.43 -17.57 -5.87
C TYR A 12 -24.44 -19.09 -6.13
N PRO A 13 -25.28 -19.87 -5.41
CA PRO A 13 -25.34 -21.32 -5.58
C PRO A 13 -25.68 -21.77 -7.01
N ASN A 14 -26.53 -21.02 -7.73
CA ASN A 14 -26.85 -21.33 -9.13
C ASN A 14 -25.62 -21.24 -10.05
N VAL A 15 -24.62 -20.41 -9.69
CA VAL A 15 -23.34 -20.34 -10.40
C VAL A 15 -22.52 -21.60 -10.16
N GLU A 16 -22.53 -22.15 -8.94
CA GLU A 16 -21.90 -23.44 -8.64
C GLU A 16 -22.59 -24.59 -9.40
N GLU A 17 -23.92 -24.60 -9.42
CA GLU A 17 -24.70 -25.58 -10.16
C GLU A 17 -24.38 -25.53 -11.65
N LYS A 18 -24.34 -24.34 -12.26
CA LYS A 18 -23.92 -24.18 -13.66
C LYS A 18 -22.49 -24.62 -13.92
N PHE A 19 -21.60 -24.42 -12.95
CA PHE A 19 -20.22 -24.89 -13.05
C PHE A 19 -20.12 -26.42 -13.09
N LYS A 20 -21.08 -27.14 -12.49
CA LYS A 20 -21.16 -28.60 -12.49
C LYS A 20 -21.97 -29.15 -13.65
N ASP A 21 -23.08 -28.50 -14.00
CA ASP A 21 -23.96 -28.84 -15.11
C ASP A 21 -24.11 -27.63 -16.05
N PRO A 22 -23.46 -27.64 -17.22
CA PRO A 22 -23.54 -26.57 -18.21
C PRO A 22 -24.95 -26.22 -18.69
N ASN A 23 -25.93 -27.12 -18.50
CA ASN A 23 -27.33 -26.88 -18.88
C ASN A 23 -28.10 -26.01 -17.88
N THR A 24 -27.53 -25.77 -16.70
CA THR A 24 -28.16 -24.91 -15.69
C THR A 24 -28.30 -23.48 -16.21
N VAL A 25 -29.51 -22.93 -16.12
CA VAL A 25 -29.81 -21.57 -16.58
C VAL A 25 -29.62 -20.58 -15.43
N LEU A 26 -28.71 -19.62 -15.60
CA LEU A 26 -28.59 -18.49 -14.69
C LEU A 26 -29.70 -17.48 -14.96
N LYS A 27 -30.27 -16.93 -13.89
CA LYS A 27 -31.49 -16.13 -13.96
C LYS A 27 -31.17 -14.65 -14.16
N THR A 28 -29.98 -14.22 -13.77
CA THR A 28 -29.59 -12.81 -13.74
C THR A 28 -28.32 -12.53 -14.51
N THR A 29 -28.20 -11.31 -15.03
CA THR A 29 -26.96 -10.82 -15.65
C THR A 29 -25.81 -10.81 -14.64
N THR A 30 -26.10 -10.47 -13.38
CA THR A 30 -25.15 -10.54 -12.24
C THR A 30 -24.54 -11.92 -12.09
N GLU A 31 -25.37 -12.97 -12.03
CA GLU A 31 -24.88 -14.36 -11.94
C GLU A 31 -24.01 -14.72 -13.14
N ASN A 32 -24.36 -14.28 -14.36
CA ASN A 32 -23.54 -14.54 -15.54
C ASN A 32 -22.15 -13.89 -15.42
N VAL A 33 -22.06 -12.64 -14.94
CA VAL A 33 -20.76 -12.00 -14.68
C VAL A 33 -19.93 -12.79 -13.66
N PHE A 34 -20.54 -13.26 -12.57
CA PHE A 34 -19.82 -14.05 -11.57
C PHE A 34 -19.47 -15.45 -12.03
N TYR A 35 -20.25 -16.04 -12.96
CA TYR A 35 -19.90 -17.30 -13.62
C TYR A 35 -18.68 -17.14 -14.52
N ASP A 36 -18.65 -16.10 -15.35
CA ASP A 36 -17.48 -15.80 -16.20
C ASP A 36 -16.23 -15.55 -15.36
N LEU A 37 -16.40 -14.83 -14.23
CA LEU A 37 -15.31 -14.60 -13.28
C LEU A 37 -14.84 -15.91 -12.61
N ALA A 38 -15.77 -16.83 -12.29
CA ALA A 38 -15.44 -18.14 -11.74
C ALA A 38 -14.67 -19.00 -12.75
N LEU A 39 -15.07 -19.02 -14.03
CA LEU A 39 -14.34 -19.70 -15.10
C LEU A 39 -12.92 -19.17 -15.24
N PHE A 40 -12.76 -17.84 -15.25
CA PHE A 40 -11.44 -17.19 -15.24
C PHE A 40 -10.61 -17.57 -14.02
N PHE A 41 -11.18 -17.54 -12.82
CA PHE A 41 -10.43 -17.93 -11.63
C PHE A 41 -10.04 -19.39 -11.63
N ASP A 42 -10.85 -20.30 -12.16
CA ASP A 42 -10.47 -21.71 -12.26
C ASP A 42 -9.30 -21.89 -13.24
N GLN A 43 -9.47 -21.37 -14.47
CA GLN A 43 -8.55 -21.56 -15.59
C GLN A 43 -8.17 -20.24 -16.27
N PRO A 44 -7.32 -19.42 -15.64
CA PRO A 44 -7.02 -18.05 -16.10
C PRO A 44 -6.29 -17.99 -17.45
N GLU A 45 -5.60 -19.07 -17.85
CA GLU A 45 -4.89 -19.18 -19.13
C GLU A 45 -5.82 -19.58 -20.29
N GLN A 46 -7.02 -20.10 -20.00
CA GLN A 46 -7.94 -20.66 -21.00
C GLN A 46 -9.22 -19.85 -21.12
N SER A 47 -9.65 -19.22 -20.03
CA SER A 47 -10.87 -18.42 -19.97
C SER A 47 -10.53 -16.94 -20.07
N ILE A 48 -11.26 -16.20 -20.91
CA ILE A 48 -11.13 -14.75 -21.01
C ILE A 48 -12.23 -14.10 -20.17
N PHE A 49 -11.85 -13.21 -19.26
CA PHE A 49 -12.81 -12.39 -18.52
C PHE A 49 -12.86 -10.97 -19.08
N ASN A 50 -14.07 -10.51 -19.45
CA ASN A 50 -14.29 -9.16 -19.94
C ASN A 50 -14.56 -8.19 -18.79
N LEU A 51 -13.59 -7.33 -18.47
CA LEU A 51 -13.73 -6.33 -17.41
C LEU A 51 -14.92 -5.37 -17.61
N ASN A 52 -15.33 -5.10 -18.85
CA ASN A 52 -16.48 -4.23 -19.14
C ASN A 52 -17.80 -4.82 -18.60
N SER A 53 -17.86 -6.13 -18.36
CA SER A 53 -19.03 -6.77 -17.76
C SER A 53 -19.25 -6.31 -16.32
N ILE A 54 -18.17 -6.09 -15.56
CA ILE A 54 -18.22 -5.55 -14.20
C ILE A 54 -18.81 -4.14 -14.23
N HIS A 55 -18.25 -3.27 -15.07
CA HIS A 55 -18.70 -1.87 -15.18
C HIS A 55 -20.15 -1.75 -15.65
N SER A 56 -20.57 -2.61 -16.58
CA SER A 56 -21.90 -2.50 -17.21
C SER A 56 -23.01 -3.10 -16.35
N TYR A 57 -22.72 -4.14 -15.56
CA TYR A 57 -23.76 -4.98 -14.97
C TYR A 57 -23.70 -5.10 -13.45
N LEU A 58 -22.60 -4.74 -12.80
CA LEU A 58 -22.49 -4.76 -11.34
C LEU A 58 -22.64 -3.36 -10.77
N LYS A 59 -23.34 -3.25 -9.64
CA LYS A 59 -23.52 -2.02 -8.87
C LYS A 59 -23.29 -2.31 -7.39
N ASP A 60 -23.09 -1.25 -6.61
CA ASP A 60 -23.09 -1.28 -5.14
C ASP A 60 -22.37 -2.49 -4.53
N GLU A 61 -23.08 -3.37 -3.83
CA GLU A 61 -22.51 -4.50 -3.11
C GLU A 61 -21.90 -5.57 -4.04
N GLU A 62 -22.50 -5.80 -5.20
CA GLU A 62 -22.02 -6.74 -6.20
C GLU A 62 -20.70 -6.27 -6.81
N LEU A 63 -20.60 -4.98 -7.12
CA LEU A 63 -19.37 -4.38 -7.63
C LEU A 63 -18.25 -4.48 -6.60
N ILE A 64 -18.54 -4.09 -5.34
CA ILE A 64 -17.57 -4.21 -4.24
C ILE A 64 -17.12 -5.68 -4.08
N PHE A 65 -18.06 -6.62 -4.13
CA PHE A 65 -17.75 -8.04 -4.02
C PHE A 65 -16.86 -8.54 -5.16
N ALA A 66 -17.13 -8.15 -6.40
CA ALA A 66 -16.30 -8.51 -7.55
C ALA A 66 -14.87 -7.97 -7.43
N ILE A 67 -14.69 -6.72 -7.01
CA ILE A 67 -13.38 -6.12 -6.78
C ILE A 67 -12.63 -6.91 -5.69
N GLN A 68 -13.28 -7.18 -4.55
CA GLN A 68 -12.68 -7.97 -3.48
C GLN A 68 -12.26 -9.36 -3.92
N LEU A 69 -13.03 -10.01 -4.80
CA LEU A 69 -12.69 -11.31 -5.36
C LEU A 69 -11.46 -11.24 -6.26
N ILE A 70 -11.37 -10.26 -7.16
CA ILE A 70 -10.20 -10.05 -8.03
C ILE A 70 -8.94 -9.81 -7.18
N THR A 71 -9.02 -8.91 -6.21
CA THR A 71 -7.93 -8.64 -5.26
C THR A 71 -7.53 -9.92 -4.52
N SER A 72 -8.50 -10.69 -4.02
CA SER A 72 -8.23 -11.94 -3.30
C SER A 72 -7.59 -12.99 -4.21
N PHE A 73 -8.02 -13.09 -5.46
CA PHE A 73 -7.51 -14.08 -6.40
C PHE A 73 -6.02 -13.85 -6.63
N PHE A 74 -5.63 -12.65 -7.04
CA PHE A 74 -4.22 -12.35 -7.32
C PHE A 74 -3.34 -12.34 -6.07
N SER A 75 -3.90 -12.03 -4.90
CA SER A 75 -3.13 -11.94 -3.65
C SER A 75 -3.05 -13.23 -2.84
N GLN A 76 -3.99 -14.17 -3.03
CA GLN A 76 -4.11 -15.39 -2.23
C GLN A 76 -4.08 -16.67 -3.06
N ASP A 77 -4.68 -16.67 -4.25
CA ASP A 77 -4.82 -17.86 -5.09
C ASP A 77 -3.79 -17.92 -6.24
N THR A 78 -2.93 -16.90 -6.38
CA THR A 78 -1.81 -16.86 -7.35
C THR A 78 -0.51 -16.40 -6.68
N ASP A 79 0.63 -16.78 -7.26
CA ASP A 79 1.96 -16.31 -6.83
C ASP A 79 2.46 -15.08 -7.60
N LEU A 80 1.58 -14.43 -8.37
CA LEU A 80 1.94 -13.30 -9.23
C LEU A 80 2.29 -12.04 -8.42
N ILE A 81 1.65 -11.84 -7.26
CA ILE A 81 1.92 -10.73 -6.36
C ILE A 81 2.81 -11.20 -5.20
N LYS A 82 4.11 -10.86 -5.29
CA LYS A 82 5.11 -11.25 -4.28
C LYS A 82 5.09 -10.37 -3.03
N ASP A 83 4.82 -9.08 -3.16
CA ASP A 83 4.69 -8.15 -2.02
C ASP A 83 3.24 -7.68 -1.89
N LYS A 84 2.54 -8.22 -0.89
CA LYS A 84 1.11 -7.97 -0.69
C LYS A 84 0.80 -6.57 -0.16
N ARG A 85 1.81 -5.82 0.30
CA ARG A 85 1.64 -4.44 0.78
C ARG A 85 1.28 -3.47 -0.36
N ASN A 86 1.61 -3.81 -1.60
CA ASN A 86 1.32 -2.98 -2.77
C ASN A 86 -0.14 -3.04 -3.25
N LEU A 87 -0.97 -3.96 -2.72
CA LEU A 87 -2.38 -4.12 -3.13
C LEU A 87 -3.31 -3.05 -2.57
N TYR A 88 -2.91 -2.43 -1.47
CA TYR A 88 -3.66 -1.37 -0.81
C TYR A 88 -2.76 -0.16 -0.77
N LEU A 89 -2.82 0.67 -1.82
CA LEU A 89 -2.30 2.01 -1.71
C LEU A 89 -3.29 2.79 -0.84
N PRO A 90 -2.91 3.24 0.35
CA PRO A 90 -3.74 4.19 1.11
C PRO A 90 -4.02 5.41 0.23
N ASP A 91 -5.20 6.02 0.43
CA ASP A 91 -5.55 7.31 -0.15
C ASP A 91 -4.81 8.43 0.58
N GLU A 92 -3.48 8.37 0.52
CA GLU A 92 -2.59 9.38 1.04
C GLU A 92 -1.50 9.68 0.02
N GLU A 93 -0.89 10.85 0.15
CA GLU A 93 0.18 11.26 -0.74
C GLU A 93 1.40 10.35 -0.58
N ILE A 94 1.99 9.93 -1.71
CA ILE A 94 3.22 9.15 -1.73
C ILE A 94 4.40 10.02 -2.15
N TYR A 95 5.46 9.93 -1.36
CA TYR A 95 6.69 10.69 -1.53
C TYR A 95 7.79 9.77 -2.04
N ASN A 96 8.33 10.07 -3.21
CA ASN A 96 9.61 9.50 -3.62
C ASN A 96 10.77 10.17 -2.85
N GLN A 97 11.99 9.64 -3.00
CA GLN A 97 13.19 10.15 -2.31
C GLN A 97 13.40 11.67 -2.49
N THR A 98 13.12 12.21 -3.68
CA THR A 98 13.28 13.64 -3.97
C THR A 98 12.23 14.47 -3.27
N GLN A 99 10.96 14.05 -3.33
CA GLN A 99 9.86 14.72 -2.64
C GLN A 99 10.06 14.69 -1.13
N PHE A 100 10.42 13.54 -0.56
CA PHE A 100 10.70 13.41 0.87
C PHE A 100 11.82 14.38 1.30
N GLY A 101 12.93 14.40 0.57
CA GLY A 101 14.04 15.33 0.87
C GLY A 101 13.65 16.81 0.76
N LYS A 102 12.81 17.18 -0.21
CA LYS A 102 12.30 18.55 -0.37
C LYS A 102 11.35 18.94 0.76
N TYR A 103 10.40 18.06 1.08
CA TYR A 103 9.41 18.28 2.14
C TYR A 103 10.08 18.57 3.50
N LEU A 104 11.12 17.82 3.86
CA LEU A 104 11.88 18.06 5.09
C LEU A 104 12.61 19.41 5.07
N ALA A 105 13.19 19.78 3.93
CA ALA A 105 13.92 21.04 3.76
C ALA A 105 12.98 22.25 3.84
N GLU A 106 11.84 22.20 3.17
CA GLU A 106 10.78 23.22 3.22
C GLU A 106 10.22 23.40 4.64
N ASN A 107 10.25 22.33 5.43
CA ASN A 107 9.86 22.35 6.84
C ASN A 107 10.99 22.73 7.81
N GLY A 108 12.14 23.20 7.31
CA GLY A 108 13.22 23.76 8.12
C GLY A 108 14.24 22.75 8.65
N LEU A 109 14.14 21.47 8.29
CA LEU A 109 15.13 20.46 8.66
C LEU A 109 16.29 20.43 7.65
N LYS A 110 17.51 20.13 8.12
CA LYS A 110 18.73 20.15 7.29
C LYS A 110 18.91 18.90 6.41
N TYR A 111 17.83 18.44 5.78
CA TYR A 111 17.81 17.35 4.82
C TYR A 111 17.79 17.87 3.38
N ASN A 112 18.29 17.05 2.46
CA ASN A 112 18.14 17.26 1.03
C ASN A 112 17.96 15.89 0.34
N PRO A 113 17.46 15.83 -0.90
CA PRO A 113 17.24 14.57 -1.62
C PRO A 113 18.45 13.62 -1.63
N ILE A 114 19.66 14.16 -1.72
CA ILE A 114 20.91 13.39 -1.75
C ILE A 114 21.16 12.71 -0.39
N LYS A 115 20.97 13.44 0.71
CA LYS A 115 21.11 12.91 2.07
C LYS A 115 20.10 11.80 2.34
N VAL A 116 18.84 12.00 1.97
CA VAL A 116 17.78 11.00 2.14
C VAL A 116 18.17 9.70 1.42
N GLY A 117 18.54 9.78 0.13
CA GLY A 117 18.96 8.61 -0.62
C GLY A 117 20.20 7.92 -0.07
N THR A 118 21.17 8.70 0.39
CA THR A 118 22.41 8.15 0.98
C THR A 118 22.12 7.40 2.27
N TYR A 119 21.33 7.98 3.17
CA TYR A 119 20.99 7.36 4.45
C TYR A 119 20.11 6.13 4.29
N TYR A 120 19.16 6.17 3.35
CA TYR A 120 18.33 5.02 3.00
C TYR A 120 19.18 3.86 2.44
N ARG A 121 20.00 4.10 1.40
CA ARG A 121 20.86 3.06 0.79
C ARG A 121 21.84 2.43 1.78
N ARG A 122 22.38 3.24 2.70
CA ARG A 122 23.31 2.77 3.75
C ARG A 122 22.62 2.06 4.91
N LYS A 123 21.28 1.99 4.94
CA LYS A 123 20.48 1.37 6.01
C LYS A 123 20.88 1.85 7.42
N THR A 124 21.20 3.13 7.54
CA THR A 124 21.71 3.72 8.79
C THR A 124 20.66 3.89 9.89
N GLY A 125 19.38 3.65 9.57
CA GLY A 125 18.24 3.95 10.45
C GLY A 125 17.92 5.45 10.59
N LYS A 126 18.70 6.33 9.93
CA LYS A 126 18.47 7.79 9.95
C LYS A 126 17.30 8.26 9.09
N ILE A 127 16.83 7.42 8.18
CA ILE A 127 15.63 7.62 7.37
C ILE A 127 14.80 6.34 7.56
N PRO A 128 13.47 6.43 7.71
CA PRO A 128 12.62 5.27 7.83
C PRO A 128 12.77 4.33 6.62
N GLN A 129 12.50 3.04 6.81
CA GLN A 129 12.38 2.13 5.67
C GLN A 129 11.24 2.60 4.77
N ALA A 130 11.35 2.31 3.47
CA ALA A 130 10.30 2.66 2.53
C ALA A 130 9.04 1.83 2.80
N ASP A 131 7.89 2.49 2.76
CA ASP A 131 6.60 1.85 2.92
C ASP A 131 6.26 1.02 1.66
N LEU A 132 6.72 1.51 0.50
CA LEU A 132 6.49 0.90 -0.80
C LEU A 132 7.77 0.91 -1.64
N ILE A 133 7.92 -0.14 -2.47
CA ILE A 133 8.96 -0.18 -3.50
C ILE A 133 8.28 -0.46 -4.83
N ILE A 134 8.31 0.52 -5.73
CA ILE A 134 7.72 0.44 -7.08
C ILE A 134 8.87 0.52 -8.08
N SER A 135 9.06 -0.53 -8.89
CA SER A 135 10.14 -0.60 -9.88
C SER A 135 11.53 -0.30 -9.29
N ASN A 136 11.85 -0.93 -8.15
CA ASN A 136 13.07 -0.69 -7.36
C ASN A 136 13.28 0.74 -6.84
N THR A 137 12.27 1.61 -6.99
CA THR A 137 12.28 2.96 -6.44
C THR A 137 11.55 2.97 -5.10
N PRO A 138 12.17 3.47 -4.02
CA PRO A 138 11.54 3.55 -2.70
C PRO A 138 10.58 4.75 -2.62
N TYR A 139 9.44 4.52 -1.99
CA TYR A 139 8.41 5.50 -1.69
C TYR A 139 8.01 5.43 -0.21
N TRP A 140 7.58 6.57 0.30
CA TRP A 140 7.05 6.72 1.66
C TRP A 140 5.67 7.32 1.61
N PHE A 141 4.84 6.89 2.52
CA PHE A 141 3.55 7.50 2.76
C PHE A 141 3.69 8.86 3.42
N GLY A 142 2.75 9.77 3.14
CA GLY A 142 2.70 11.09 3.75
C GLY A 142 2.70 11.01 5.28
N SER A 143 1.93 10.08 5.84
CA SER A 143 1.92 9.81 7.29
C SER A 143 3.30 9.44 7.86
N THR A 144 4.07 8.61 7.16
CA THR A 144 5.45 8.24 7.53
C THR A 144 6.40 9.44 7.47
N VAL A 145 6.30 10.23 6.40
CA VAL A 145 7.11 11.44 6.20
C VAL A 145 6.82 12.48 7.29
N ASP A 146 5.54 12.68 7.62
CA ASP A 146 5.08 13.62 8.64
C ASP A 146 5.49 13.21 10.05
N LEU A 147 5.36 11.93 10.37
CA LEU A 147 5.83 11.39 11.64
C LEU A 147 7.33 11.62 11.79
N PHE A 148 8.12 11.25 10.78
CA PHE A 148 9.57 11.44 10.79
C PHE A 148 9.95 12.93 10.94
N MET A 149 9.28 13.82 10.21
CA MET A 149 9.52 15.26 10.29
C MET A 149 9.30 15.80 11.71
N ARG A 150 8.22 15.38 12.38
CA ARG A 150 7.92 15.78 13.76
C ARG A 150 8.99 15.29 14.73
N GLU A 151 9.36 14.02 14.67
CA GLU A 151 10.38 13.42 15.54
C GLU A 151 11.75 14.11 15.37
N GLU A 152 12.15 14.42 14.14
CA GLU A 152 13.43 15.10 13.89
C GLU A 152 13.43 16.55 14.40
N LYS A 153 12.31 17.28 14.27
CA LYS A 153 12.17 18.62 14.86
C LYS A 153 12.28 18.60 16.37
N GLU A 154 11.70 17.61 17.03
CA GLU A 154 11.81 17.45 18.49
C GLU A 154 13.26 17.16 18.90
N LYS A 155 13.95 16.26 18.19
CA LYS A 155 15.38 15.99 18.44
C LYS A 155 16.26 17.22 18.23
N GLU A 156 16.01 18.06 17.23
CA GLU A 156 16.76 19.32 17.05
C GLU A 156 16.51 20.30 18.20
N LYS A 157 15.27 20.42 18.68
CA LYS A 157 14.93 21.25 19.84
C LYS A 157 15.61 20.75 21.12
N GLU A 158 15.59 19.45 21.37
CA GLU A 158 16.26 18.85 22.54
C GLU A 158 17.78 19.07 22.51
N LYS A 159 18.41 18.89 21.34
CA LYS A 159 19.84 19.15 21.16
C LYS A 159 20.17 20.62 21.43
N ALA A 160 19.38 21.55 20.89
CA ALA A 160 19.57 22.98 21.12
C ALA A 160 19.46 23.33 22.61
N LYS A 161 18.50 22.73 23.34
CA LYS A 161 18.35 22.92 24.78
C LYS A 161 19.56 22.39 25.56
N GLN A 162 20.04 21.19 25.22
CA GLN A 162 21.24 20.60 25.85
C GLN A 162 22.51 21.42 25.59
N GLU A 163 22.66 21.98 24.39
CA GLU A 163 23.79 22.86 24.04
C GLU A 163 23.76 24.17 24.83
N GLN A 164 22.58 24.78 25.01
CA GLN A 164 22.41 25.99 25.83
C GLN A 164 22.72 25.71 27.31
N GLU A 165 22.28 24.58 27.85
CA GLU A 165 22.55 24.19 29.24
C GLU A 165 24.04 23.91 29.48
N LYS A 166 24.76 23.32 28.51
CA LYS A 166 26.22 23.14 28.58
C LYS A 166 26.96 24.48 28.56
N PHE A 167 26.60 25.37 27.64
CA PHE A 167 27.24 26.68 27.51
C PHE A 167 27.05 27.55 28.77
N GLN A 168 25.89 27.47 29.43
CA GLN A 168 25.63 28.17 30.70
C GLN A 168 26.43 27.60 31.89
N LYS A 169 26.75 26.29 31.88
CA LYS A 169 27.59 25.66 32.91
C LYS A 169 29.06 26.04 32.74
N ASP A 170 29.55 26.08 31.50
CA ASP A 170 30.94 26.40 31.20
C ASP A 170 31.27 27.89 31.43
N THR A 171 30.31 28.79 31.23
CA THR A 171 30.47 30.23 31.53
C THR A 171 30.46 30.55 33.03
N LYS A 172 29.68 29.82 33.84
CA LYS A 172 29.67 29.97 35.31
C LYS A 172 30.91 29.38 36.00
N GLY A 173 31.62 28.45 35.36
CA GLY A 173 32.88 27.88 35.87
C GLY A 173 34.09 28.81 35.74
N LYS A 174 34.07 29.78 34.82
CA LYS A 174 35.19 30.70 34.55
C LYS A 174 35.21 31.98 35.40
N THR A 175 34.19 32.24 36.21
CA THR A 175 34.10 33.47 37.04
C THR A 175 34.50 33.26 38.51
N LYS A 176 35.05 32.08 38.86
CA LYS A 176 35.47 31.71 40.24
C LYS A 176 36.98 31.47 40.37
N GLN A 177 37.82 32.15 39.59
CA GLN A 177 39.27 32.20 39.81
C GLN A 177 39.72 33.64 39.99
#